data_AF-A0A832ZXP3-F1
#
_entry.id   AF-A0A832ZXP3-F1
#
_cell.length_a   1.000
_cell.length_b   1.000
_cell.length_c   1.000
_cell.angle_alpha   90.00
_cell.angle_beta   90.00
_cell.angle_gamma   90.00
#
_symmetry.space_group_name_H-M   'P 1'
#
loop_
_entity.id
_entity.type
_entity.pdbx_description
1 polymer ?
#
loop_
_entity_poly.entity_id
_entity_poly.type
_entity_poly.pdbx_seq_one_letter_code
_entity_poly.pdbx_strand_id
1 'polypeptide(L)'
;MNHREPPANVDKTVKIILVGPLKSATGRSQVNIELRKEQSLREVISRVVEETGGRGAEYLAGFEHDPEKLVVSVDGEVTRDLDRRIKGGETIMLTPPLSGGSQHSVRCLNCSSRVEVEQGAGEATCSSCGTRYSITWVTPTQPKVRGVAR
;
A
#
# COMPACT_ATOMS: atom_id res chain seq x y z
N MET A 1 16.76 18.53 45.07
CA MET A 1 16.69 17.59 43.93
C MET A 1 15.88 18.29 42.85
N ASN A 2 16.52 18.67 41.75
CA ASN A 2 15.88 19.45 40.69
C ASN A 2 14.99 18.53 39.85
N HIS A 3 13.67 18.68 40.00
CA HIS A 3 12.72 18.19 39.02
C HIS A 3 12.94 18.99 37.72
N ARG A 4 13.66 18.42 36.76
CA ARG A 4 13.64 18.92 35.39
C ARG A 4 12.26 18.61 34.83
N GLU A 5 11.46 19.65 34.59
CA GLU A 5 10.29 19.54 33.72
C GLU A 5 10.75 19.01 32.34
N PRO A 6 10.02 18.06 31.73
CA PRO A 6 10.32 17.64 30.37
C PRO A 6 10.11 18.83 29.42
N PRO A 7 10.95 19.00 28.38
CA PRO A 7 10.84 20.14 27.48
C PRO A 7 9.46 20.17 26.83
N ALA A 8 8.81 21.32 26.93
CA ALA A 8 7.58 21.64 26.24
C ALA A 8 7.81 21.64 24.72
N ASN A 9 6.85 21.04 24.01
CA ASN A 9 6.73 21.00 22.55
C ASN A 9 7.57 19.95 21.81
N VAL A 10 7.34 18.68 22.11
CA VAL A 10 7.50 17.62 21.10
C VAL A 10 6.49 17.95 19.99
N ASP A 11 6.95 18.16 18.75
CA ASP A 11 6.05 18.31 17.61
C ASP A 11 5.13 17.09 17.59
N LYS A 12 3.85 17.30 17.92
CA LYS A 12 2.89 16.19 18.01
C LYS A 12 2.35 15.83 16.63
N THR A 13 2.89 16.41 15.56
CA THR A 13 2.45 16.16 14.21
C THR A 13 3.29 15.06 13.59
N VAL A 14 2.65 14.12 12.91
CA VAL A 14 3.33 13.14 12.07
C VAL A 14 3.02 13.46 10.62
N LYS A 15 4.06 13.51 9.79
CA LYS A 15 3.90 13.75 8.36
C LYS A 15 3.75 12.42 7.64
N ILE A 16 2.63 12.21 6.96
CA ILE A 16 2.35 11.04 6.14
C ILE A 16 2.58 11.37 4.68
N ILE A 17 3.46 10.64 4.00
CA ILE A 17 3.73 10.76 2.56
C ILE A 17 3.00 9.64 1.83
N LEU A 18 2.16 10.00 0.87
CA LEU A 18 1.39 9.07 0.05
C LEU A 18 2.05 8.94 -1.33
N VAL A 19 2.34 7.72 -1.75
CA VAL A 19 3.08 7.45 -2.99
C VAL A 19 2.27 6.63 -3.99
N GLY A 20 2.43 6.95 -5.28
CA GLY A 20 1.88 6.17 -6.38
C GLY A 20 0.34 6.17 -6.39
N PRO A 21 -0.31 4.99 -6.54
CA PRO A 21 -1.77 4.90 -6.56
C PRO A 21 -2.46 5.52 -5.33
N LEU A 22 -1.83 5.51 -4.15
CA LEU A 22 -2.37 6.17 -2.96
C LEU A 22 -2.51 7.68 -3.15
N LYS A 23 -1.51 8.33 -3.75
CA LYS A 23 -1.57 9.76 -4.09
C LYS A 23 -2.69 10.03 -5.09
N SER A 24 -2.80 9.18 -6.13
CA SER A 24 -3.84 9.33 -7.16
C SER A 24 -5.25 9.12 -6.61
N ALA A 25 -5.44 8.16 -5.71
CA ALA A 25 -6.72 7.82 -5.11
C ALA A 25 -7.21 8.86 -4.10
N THR A 26 -6.29 9.43 -3.33
CA THR A 26 -6.59 10.45 -2.30
C THR A 26 -6.59 11.88 -2.84
N GLY A 27 -5.98 12.12 -3.99
CA GLY A 27 -5.71 13.46 -4.51
C GLY A 27 -4.69 14.25 -3.67
N ARG A 28 -4.02 13.60 -2.70
CA ARG A 28 -3.09 14.23 -1.76
C ARG A 28 -1.73 13.54 -1.84
N SER A 29 -0.65 14.31 -1.86
CA SER A 29 0.71 13.76 -1.74
C SER A 29 1.15 13.58 -0.29
N GLN A 30 0.49 14.27 0.64
CA GLN A 30 0.79 14.19 2.07
C GLN A 30 -0.44 14.46 2.93
N VAL A 31 -0.43 13.93 4.15
CA VAL A 31 -1.42 14.17 5.21
C VAL A 31 -0.65 14.41 6.51
N ASN A 32 -1.09 15.36 7.33
CA ASN A 32 -0.48 15.62 8.63
C ASN A 32 -1.44 15.14 9.71
N ILE A 33 -0.98 14.22 10.56
CA ILE A 33 -1.79 13.67 11.64
C ILE A 33 -1.29 14.25 12.96
N GLU A 34 -2.16 14.97 13.66
CA GLU A 34 -1.86 15.44 15.01
C GLU A 34 -2.12 14.31 16.02
N LEU A 35 -1.09 13.96 16.80
CA LEU A 35 -1.13 12.96 17.85
C LEU A 35 -1.51 13.59 19.18
N ARG A 36 -2.52 13.03 19.87
CA ARG A 36 -2.87 13.50 21.22
C ARG A 36 -1.92 12.96 22.30
N LYS A 37 -1.44 11.74 22.06
CA LYS A 37 -0.52 10.94 22.88
C LYS A 37 0.31 10.07 21.94
N GLU A 38 1.34 9.42 22.46
CA GLU A 38 2.02 8.37 21.69
C GLU A 38 1.01 7.30 21.22
N GLN A 39 1.07 6.98 19.93
CA GLN A 39 0.21 5.98 19.29
C GLN A 39 1.08 4.89 18.66
N SER A 40 0.53 3.70 18.47
CA SER A 40 1.14 2.69 17.61
C SER A 40 1.08 3.12 16.14
N LEU A 41 2.01 2.62 15.33
CA LEU A 41 2.00 2.82 13.89
C LEU A 41 0.67 2.37 13.27
N ARG A 42 0.09 1.26 13.76
CA ARG A 42 -1.25 0.78 13.39
C ARG A 42 -2.31 1.86 13.59
N GLU A 43 -2.40 2.43 14.80
CA GLU A 43 -3.39 3.48 15.11
C GLU A 43 -3.21 4.72 14.22
N VAL A 44 -1.96 5.09 13.90
CA VAL A 44 -1.68 6.21 12.99
C VAL A 44 -2.17 5.91 11.58
N ILE A 45 -1.89 4.72 11.03
CA ILE A 45 -2.34 4.33 9.69
C ILE A 45 -3.87 4.27 9.63
N SER A 46 -4.54 3.74 10.66
CA SER A 46 -6.00 3.70 10.72
C SER A 46 -6.62 5.10 10.69
N ARG A 47 -6.00 6.10 11.34
CA ARG A 47 -6.43 7.49 11.22
C ARG A 47 -6.23 8.07 9.82
N VAL A 48 -5.17 7.66 9.11
CA VAL A 48 -4.97 8.07 7.71
C VAL A 48 -6.08 7.49 6.82
N VAL A 49 -6.51 6.24 7.05
CA VAL A 49 -7.64 5.63 6.34
C VAL A 49 -8.90 6.48 6.52
N GLU A 50 -9.21 6.85 7.76
CA GLU A 50 -10.36 7.69 8.11
C GLU A 50 -10.29 9.08 7.47
N GLU A 51 -9.13 9.74 7.49
CA GLU A 51 -8.96 11.08 6.92
C GLU A 51 -8.94 11.11 5.39
N THR A 52 -8.45 10.04 4.77
CA THR A 52 -8.32 9.98 3.31
C THR A 52 -9.63 9.59 2.64
N GLY A 53 -10.41 8.70 3.25
CA GLY A 53 -11.72 8.26 2.77
C GLY A 53 -11.72 7.73 1.33
N GLY A 54 -12.92 7.42 0.83
CA GLY A 54 -13.16 7.06 -0.58
C GLY A 54 -12.21 5.97 -1.11
N ARG A 55 -11.67 6.19 -2.31
CA ARG A 55 -10.73 5.27 -2.96
C ARG A 55 -9.40 5.14 -2.24
N GLY A 56 -8.98 6.13 -1.44
CA GLY A 56 -7.76 6.05 -0.64
C GLY A 56 -7.87 5.00 0.46
N ALA A 57 -9.04 4.96 1.10
CA ALA A 57 -9.36 3.95 2.09
C ALA A 57 -9.32 2.53 1.51
N GLU A 58 -9.72 2.30 0.25
CA GLU A 58 -9.66 0.97 -0.38
C GLU A 58 -8.22 0.43 -0.50
N TYR A 59 -7.24 1.28 -0.78
CA TYR A 59 -5.83 0.87 -0.88
C TYR A 59 -5.20 0.57 0.48
N LEU A 60 -5.65 1.29 1.50
CA LEU A 60 -5.17 1.12 2.86
C LEU A 60 -6.00 0.05 3.60
N ALA A 61 -7.22 -0.26 3.15
CA ALA A 61 -8.09 -1.25 3.75
C ALA A 61 -7.47 -2.64 3.68
N GLY A 62 -7.60 -3.39 4.78
CA GLY A 62 -7.06 -4.74 4.88
C GLY A 62 -5.56 -4.81 5.17
N PHE A 63 -4.83 -3.68 5.31
CA PHE A 63 -3.42 -3.69 5.73
C PHE A 63 -3.23 -4.36 7.09
N GLU A 64 -4.23 -4.27 7.98
CA GLU A 64 -4.19 -4.90 9.30
C GLU A 64 -4.18 -6.42 9.22
N HIS A 65 -4.82 -7.00 8.20
CA HIS A 65 -4.93 -8.43 7.96
C HIS A 65 -3.85 -8.95 7.00
N ASP A 66 -3.33 -8.07 6.14
CA ASP A 66 -2.30 -8.39 5.15
C ASP A 66 -1.29 -7.24 5.03
N PRO A 67 -0.29 -7.19 5.92
CA PRO A 67 0.74 -6.16 5.92
C PRO A 67 1.59 -6.14 4.64
N GLU A 68 1.59 -7.22 3.85
CA GLU A 68 2.35 -7.29 2.60
C GLU A 68 1.76 -6.41 1.50
N LYS A 69 0.51 -5.97 1.65
CA LYS A 69 -0.16 -5.03 0.74
C LYS A 69 0.25 -3.58 0.93
N LEU A 70 1.07 -3.26 1.93
CA LEU A 70 1.49 -1.89 2.20
C LEU A 70 2.94 -1.87 2.66
N VAL A 71 3.79 -1.20 1.89
CA VAL A 71 5.14 -0.89 2.35
C VAL A 71 5.07 0.37 3.19
N VAL A 72 5.48 0.23 4.44
CA VAL A 72 5.52 1.32 5.41
C VAL A 72 6.97 1.63 5.75
N SER A 73 7.32 2.92 5.71
CA SER A 73 8.60 3.40 6.21
C SER A 73 8.40 4.51 7.23
N VAL A 74 9.18 4.50 8.31
CA VAL A 74 9.24 5.55 9.32
C VAL A 74 10.64 6.14 9.29
N ASP A 75 10.75 7.45 9.03
CA ASP A 75 12.01 8.20 8.90
C ASP A 75 13.02 7.57 7.92
N GLY A 76 12.51 6.96 6.85
CA GLY A 76 13.32 6.32 5.81
C GLY A 76 13.66 4.85 6.06
N GLU A 77 13.36 4.32 7.25
CA GLU A 77 13.52 2.89 7.54
C GLU A 77 12.23 2.13 7.23
N VAL A 78 12.31 1.08 6.43
CA VAL A 78 11.16 0.20 6.15
C VAL A 78 10.90 -0.66 7.39
N THR A 79 9.65 -0.70 7.85
CA THR A 79 9.26 -1.48 9.01
C THR A 79 8.00 -2.29 8.75
N ARG A 80 7.91 -3.45 9.39
CA ARG A 80 6.71 -4.28 9.50
C ARG A 80 6.14 -4.31 10.92
N ASP A 81 6.84 -3.68 11.86
CA ASP A 81 6.40 -3.57 13.24
C ASP A 81 5.30 -2.50 13.32
N LEU A 82 4.06 -2.94 13.23
CA LEU A 82 2.87 -2.10 13.35
C LEU A 82 2.61 -1.63 14.79
N ASP A 83 3.25 -2.26 15.78
CA ASP A 83 3.11 -1.91 17.19
C ASP A 83 4.17 -0.89 17.64
N ARG A 84 5.12 -0.55 16.75
CA ARG A 84 6.09 0.53 16.91
C ARG A 84 5.40 1.81 17.39
N ARG A 85 5.96 2.41 18.44
CA ARG A 85 5.46 3.65 19.04
C ARG A 85 5.89 4.86 18.20
N ILE A 86 4.92 5.70 17.87
CA ILE A 86 5.07 6.97 17.15
C ILE A 86 4.79 8.11 18.14
N LYS A 87 5.72 9.05 18.23
CA LYS A 87 5.73 10.09 19.28
C LYS A 87 5.37 11.48 18.75
N GLY A 88 5.45 11.69 17.44
CA GLY A 88 5.35 12.98 16.79
C GLY A 88 6.72 13.47 16.32
N GLY A 89 6.72 14.16 15.18
CA GLY A 89 7.92 14.59 14.45
C GLY A 89 8.37 13.59 13.37
N GLU A 90 7.90 12.34 13.40
CA GLU A 90 8.26 11.35 12.40
C GLU A 90 7.63 11.64 11.03
N THR A 91 8.34 11.21 9.98
CA THR A 91 7.81 11.11 8.63
C THR A 91 7.53 9.66 8.29
N ILE A 92 6.26 9.36 8.00
CA ILE A 92 5.82 8.03 7.61
C ILE A 92 5.51 8.02 6.12
N MET A 93 6.12 7.12 5.36
CA MET A 93 5.79 6.89 3.96
C MET A 93 4.90 5.67 3.84
N LEU A 94 3.78 5.82 3.14
CA LEU A 94 2.87 4.74 2.76
C LEU A 94 2.92 4.57 1.25
N THR A 95 3.26 3.37 0.80
CA THR A 95 3.26 3.01 -0.61
C THR A 95 2.70 1.61 -0.81
N PRO A 96 1.89 1.38 -1.86
CA PRO A 96 1.57 0.01 -2.25
C PRO A 96 2.86 -0.77 -2.53
N PRO A 97 2.82 -2.10 -2.52
CA PRO A 97 3.97 -2.90 -2.85
C PRO A 97 4.39 -2.54 -4.27
N LEU A 98 5.68 -2.36 -4.49
CA LEU A 98 6.25 -2.13 -5.82
C LEU A 98 6.21 -3.44 -6.61
N SER A 99 5.04 -4.02 -6.81
CA SER A 99 4.81 -5.11 -7.74
C SER A 99 4.67 -4.50 -9.13
N GLY A 100 5.68 -4.70 -9.99
CA GLY A 100 5.68 -4.26 -11.40
C GLY A 100 4.63 -4.95 -12.30
N GLY A 101 3.56 -5.49 -11.72
CA GLY A 101 2.43 -6.10 -12.40
C GLY A 101 1.14 -5.72 -11.69
N SER A 102 0.09 -5.47 -12.45
CA SER A 102 -1.23 -5.23 -11.90
C SER A 102 -1.76 -6.44 -11.15
N GLN A 103 -2.37 -6.20 -9.98
CA GLN A 103 -3.08 -7.25 -9.25
C GLN A 103 -4.12 -7.90 -10.17
N HIS A 104 -4.09 -9.23 -10.25
CA HIS A 104 -5.03 -10.05 -11.04
C HIS A 104 -5.15 -9.73 -12.53
N SER A 105 -4.20 -9.03 -13.14
CA SER A 105 -4.25 -8.80 -14.59
C SER A 105 -2.89 -8.82 -15.26
N VAL A 106 -2.87 -9.33 -16.49
CA VAL A 106 -1.70 -9.38 -17.36
C VAL A 106 -1.94 -8.56 -18.63
N ARG A 107 -0.87 -8.16 -19.30
CA ARG A 107 -0.96 -7.63 -20.67
C ARG A 107 -0.99 -8.78 -21.66
N CYS A 108 -1.93 -8.73 -22.60
CA CYS A 108 -1.95 -9.60 -23.77
C CYS A 108 -0.67 -9.36 -24.58
N LEU A 109 0.13 -10.41 -24.82
CA LEU A 109 1.36 -10.31 -25.61
C LEU A 109 1.10 -10.14 -27.12
N ASN A 110 -0.14 -10.33 -27.57
CA ASN A 110 -0.55 -10.15 -28.96
C ASN A 110 -1.05 -8.72 -29.23
N CYS A 111 -2.08 -8.25 -28.52
CA CYS A 111 -2.74 -6.96 -28.79
C CYS A 111 -2.53 -5.90 -27.70
N SER A 112 -1.69 -6.17 -26.69
CA SER A 112 -1.38 -5.26 -25.57
C SER A 112 -2.54 -4.85 -24.66
N SER A 113 -3.75 -5.34 -24.92
CA SER A 113 -4.91 -5.12 -24.05
C SER A 113 -4.74 -5.81 -22.70
N ARG A 114 -5.51 -5.35 -21.72
CA ARG A 114 -5.50 -5.91 -20.38
C ARG A 114 -6.37 -7.16 -20.32
N VAL A 115 -5.84 -8.20 -19.70
CA VAL A 115 -6.53 -9.48 -19.47
C VAL A 115 -6.67 -9.65 -17.97
N GLU A 116 -7.90 -9.63 -17.47
CA GLU A 116 -8.20 -10.01 -16.09
C GLU A 116 -8.00 -11.52 -15.93
N VAL A 117 -7.40 -11.91 -14.82
CA VAL A 117 -7.00 -13.28 -14.51
C VAL A 117 -7.58 -13.63 -13.14
N GLU A 118 -8.48 -14.61 -13.12
CA GLU A 118 -9.04 -15.14 -11.89
C GLU A 118 -7.92 -15.67 -10.98
N GLN A 119 -8.03 -15.43 -9.67
CA GLN A 119 -7.00 -15.81 -8.72
C GLN A 119 -6.70 -17.31 -8.75
N GLY A 120 -5.43 -17.67 -8.89
CA GLY A 120 -4.99 -19.07 -8.97
C GLY A 120 -5.26 -19.76 -10.31
N ALA A 121 -5.85 -19.08 -11.30
CA ALA A 121 -6.09 -19.66 -12.60
C ALA A 121 -4.78 -20.05 -13.31
N GLY A 122 -4.79 -21.22 -13.96
CA GLY A 122 -3.68 -21.71 -14.79
C GLY A 122 -3.71 -21.18 -16.22
N GLU A 123 -4.82 -20.59 -16.64
CA GLU A 123 -5.04 -20.07 -17.99
C GLU A 123 -5.89 -18.79 -17.97
N ALA A 124 -5.74 -17.95 -18.99
CA ALA A 124 -6.59 -16.78 -19.22
C ALA A 124 -6.77 -16.53 -20.72
N THR A 125 -7.93 -16.01 -21.11
CA THR A 125 -8.24 -15.67 -22.51
C THR A 125 -8.35 -14.16 -22.66
N CYS A 126 -7.64 -13.60 -23.63
CA CYS A 126 -7.78 -12.19 -23.97
C CYS A 126 -9.16 -11.93 -24.60
N SER A 127 -10.00 -11.12 -23.95
CA SER A 127 -11.33 -10.76 -24.46
C SER A 127 -11.28 -9.92 -25.73
N SER A 128 -10.17 -9.24 -26.01
CA SER A 128 -10.03 -8.36 -27.19
C SER A 128 -9.62 -9.10 -28.47
N CYS A 129 -8.77 -10.11 -28.38
CA CYS A 129 -8.22 -10.81 -29.57
C CYS A 129 -8.36 -12.33 -29.53
N GLY A 130 -8.92 -12.90 -28.46
CA GLY A 130 -9.17 -14.34 -28.32
C GLY A 130 -7.94 -15.19 -28.02
N THR A 131 -6.73 -14.62 -27.94
CA THR A 131 -5.52 -15.39 -27.60
C THR A 131 -5.63 -15.96 -26.19
N ARG A 132 -5.40 -17.28 -26.05
CA ARG A 132 -5.33 -18.00 -24.78
C ARG A 132 -3.90 -18.07 -24.27
N TYR A 133 -3.69 -17.81 -22.99
CA TYR A 133 -2.39 -17.81 -22.34
C TYR A 133 -2.37 -18.78 -21.16
N SER A 134 -1.25 -19.46 -20.98
CA SER A 134 -0.94 -20.15 -19.72
C SER A 134 -0.41 -19.13 -18.71
N ILE A 135 -0.97 -19.17 -17.51
CA ILE A 135 -0.67 -18.26 -16.41
C ILE A 135 0.15 -18.98 -15.34
N THR A 136 1.14 -18.26 -14.82
CA THR A 136 1.91 -18.60 -13.62
C THR A 136 1.77 -17.47 -12.61
N TRP A 137 2.05 -17.73 -11.33
CA TRP A 137 1.87 -16.77 -10.26
C TRP A 137 3.21 -16.48 -9.60
N VAL A 138 3.62 -15.21 -9.61
CA VAL A 138 4.84 -14.77 -8.89
C VAL A 138 4.55 -14.66 -7.39
N THR A 139 3.36 -14.16 -7.07
CA THR A 139 2.73 -14.14 -5.75
C THR A 139 1.26 -14.53 -5.92
N PRO A 140 0.48 -14.81 -4.85
CA PRO A 140 -0.94 -15.14 -4.96
C PRO A 140 -1.82 -14.09 -5.65
N THR A 141 -1.33 -12.85 -5.83
CA THR A 141 -2.06 -11.73 -6.44
C THR A 141 -1.44 -11.25 -7.75
N GLN A 142 -0.26 -11.75 -8.12
CA GLN A 142 0.51 -11.27 -9.28
C GLN A 142 0.63 -12.36 -10.35
N PRO A 143 -0.32 -12.41 -11.31
CA PRO A 143 -0.25 -13.33 -12.44
C PRO A 143 0.84 -12.89 -13.43
N LYS A 144 1.39 -13.86 -14.14
CA LYS A 144 2.38 -13.68 -15.20
C LYS A 144 2.10 -14.66 -16.34
N VAL A 145 2.10 -14.15 -17.57
CA VAL A 145 2.01 -14.98 -18.77
C VAL A 145 3.26 -15.85 -18.87
N ARG A 146 3.08 -17.17 -18.88
CA ARG A 146 4.13 -18.15 -19.16
C ARG A 146 4.35 -18.33 -20.66
N GLY A 147 3.26 -18.29 -21.43
CA GLY A 147 3.26 -18.46 -22.87
C GLY A 147 1.84 -18.60 -23.42
N VAL A 148 1.71 -18.79 -24.73
CA VAL A 148 0.43 -19.08 -25.38
C VAL A 148 -0.02 -20.50 -24.98
N ALA A 149 -1.27 -20.63 -24.52
CA ALA A 149 -1.87 -21.94 -24.20
C ALA A 149 -2.18 -22.70 -25.49
N ARG A 150 -1.99 -24.02 -25.48
CA ARG A 150 -2.30 -24.90 -26.61
C ARG A 150 -3.77 -25.32 -26.55
#